data_AF-A0A1Y0D979-F1
#
_entry.id   AF-A0A1Y0D979-F1
#
_cell.length_a   1.000
_cell.length_b   1.000
_cell.length_c   1.000
_cell.angle_alpha   90.00
_cell.angle_beta   90.00
_cell.angle_gamma   90.00
#
_symmetry.space_group_name_H-M   'P 1'
#
loop_
_entity.id
_entity.type
_entity.pdbx_description
1 polymer ?
#
loop_
_entity_poly.entity_id
_entity_poly.type
_entity_poly.pdbx_seq_one_letter_code
_entity_poly.pdbx_strand_id
1 'polypeptide(L)'
;MNSSKRVTIVGVLLALTLTACGHPPTAEEQLAVSLAEFTEQADLEYQHTFVDLNHDGVEDALVLLAGTDWCGSGGCTLLVLKGQMLGQAAERPSFEVISRSTVTRTPIRVGKSESEGWRHLIVHSDGSEKLLPFDGNRYPPNPSMQSSATAEQLDGANILLP
;
A
#
# COMPACT_ATOMS: atom_id res chain seq x y z
N MET A 1 -0.83 -52.56 62.39
CA MET A 1 -2.15 -51.90 62.31
C MET A 1 -1.95 -50.45 62.71
N ASN A 2 -2.22 -49.42 61.91
CA ASN A 2 -3.32 -49.25 60.99
C ASN A 2 -2.87 -48.41 59.78
N SER A 3 -3.37 -48.80 58.61
CA SER A 3 -3.14 -48.18 57.30
C SER A 3 -4.05 -46.97 57.15
N SER A 4 -3.52 -45.81 56.75
CA SER A 4 -4.34 -44.73 56.22
C SER A 4 -3.79 -44.30 54.87
N LYS A 5 -4.67 -44.36 53.88
CA LYS A 5 -4.38 -44.30 52.44
C LYS A 5 -4.14 -42.86 52.00
N ARG A 6 -3.25 -42.72 51.02
CA ARG A 6 -2.90 -41.48 50.31
C ARG A 6 -4.11 -40.93 49.55
N VAL A 7 -4.24 -39.61 49.50
CA VAL A 7 -4.95 -38.90 48.42
C VAL A 7 -4.05 -37.74 47.99
N THR A 8 -3.29 -37.94 46.92
CA THR A 8 -2.58 -36.86 46.23
C THR A 8 -3.54 -36.31 45.20
N ILE A 9 -4.11 -35.13 45.46
CA ILE A 9 -4.88 -34.38 44.47
C ILE A 9 -3.85 -33.75 43.53
N VAL A 10 -3.62 -34.37 42.38
CA VAL A 10 -2.94 -33.72 41.26
C VAL A 10 -3.97 -32.79 40.62
N GLY A 11 -3.91 -31.51 40.98
CA GLY A 11 -4.66 -30.47 40.30
C GLY A 11 -4.13 -30.35 38.87
N VAL A 12 -4.83 -30.95 37.90
CA VAL A 12 -4.61 -30.65 36.49
C VAL A 12 -5.12 -29.23 36.27
N LEU A 13 -4.21 -28.27 36.34
CA LEU A 13 -4.46 -26.93 35.84
C LEU A 13 -4.53 -27.05 34.32
N LEU A 14 -5.73 -27.25 33.80
CA LEU A 14 -5.99 -27.23 32.36
C LEU A 14 -5.81 -25.78 31.91
N ALA A 15 -4.59 -25.42 31.50
CA ALA A 15 -4.34 -24.18 30.81
C ALA A 15 -5.07 -24.26 29.46
N LEU A 16 -6.32 -23.79 29.44
CA LEU A 16 -7.02 -23.46 28.21
C LEU A 16 -6.32 -22.22 27.62
N THR A 17 -5.21 -22.45 26.93
CA THR A 17 -4.69 -21.47 25.99
C THR A 17 -5.68 -21.43 24.83
N LEU A 18 -6.64 -20.50 24.91
CA LEU A 18 -7.38 -20.04 23.75
C LEU A 18 -6.41 -19.32 22.83
N THR A 19 -5.56 -20.08 22.13
CA THR A 19 -4.86 -19.55 20.96
C THR A 19 -5.92 -19.51 19.88
N ALA A 20 -6.69 -18.43 19.86
CA ALA A 20 -7.46 -18.08 18.67
C ALA A 20 -6.42 -17.91 17.56
N CYS A 21 -6.32 -18.88 16.65
CA CYS A 21 -5.56 -18.73 15.42
C CYS A 21 -6.30 -17.74 14.51
N GLY A 22 -6.34 -16.47 14.90
CA GLY A 22 -6.56 -15.37 13.98
C GLY A 22 -5.24 -15.16 13.25
N HIS A 23 -5.17 -15.53 11.98
CA HIS A 23 -4.01 -15.16 11.17
C HIS A 23 -3.94 -13.61 11.14
N PRO A 24 -2.75 -13.03 11.22
CA PRO A 24 -2.61 -11.59 11.05
C PRO A 24 -3.16 -11.20 9.67
N PRO A 25 -3.87 -10.07 9.56
CA PRO A 25 -4.39 -9.61 8.28
C PRO A 25 -3.23 -9.39 7.30
N THR A 26 -3.40 -9.88 6.09
CA THR A 26 -2.47 -9.72 4.97
C THR A 26 -2.29 -8.24 4.61
N ALA A 27 -1.23 -7.91 3.87
CA ALA A 27 -1.01 -6.56 3.36
C ALA A 27 -2.18 -6.10 2.46
N GLU A 28 -2.72 -7.01 1.66
CA GLU A 28 -3.92 -6.81 0.84
C GLU A 28 -5.15 -6.43 1.68
N GLU A 29 -5.41 -7.20 2.75
CA GLU A 29 -6.55 -6.92 3.64
C GLU A 29 -6.39 -5.58 4.36
N GLN A 30 -5.18 -5.22 4.78
CA GLN A 30 -4.92 -3.91 5.40
C GLN A 30 -5.00 -2.77 4.40
N LEU A 31 -4.52 -2.96 3.18
CA LEU A 31 -4.67 -2.00 2.10
C LEU A 31 -6.16 -1.75 1.81
N ALA A 32 -6.95 -2.81 1.71
CA ALA A 32 -8.40 -2.71 1.49
C ALA A 32 -9.10 -1.93 2.62
N VAL A 33 -8.71 -2.14 3.88
CA VAL A 33 -9.23 -1.37 5.02
C VAL A 33 -8.89 0.11 4.90
N SER A 34 -7.62 0.45 4.66
CA SER A 34 -7.18 1.85 4.48
C SER A 34 -7.88 2.53 3.30
N LEU A 35 -8.09 1.81 2.20
CA LEU A 35 -8.81 2.32 1.03
C LEU A 35 -10.28 2.55 1.34
N ALA A 36 -10.96 1.62 2.01
CA ALA A 36 -12.35 1.78 2.38
C ALA A 36 -12.57 2.95 3.34
N GLU A 37 -11.66 3.15 4.30
CA GLU A 37 -11.67 4.31 5.20
C GLU A 37 -11.47 5.63 4.45
N PHE A 38 -10.46 5.69 3.56
CA PHE A 38 -10.15 6.90 2.82
C PHE A 38 -11.23 7.28 1.79
N THR A 39 -11.83 6.28 1.14
CA THR A 39 -12.82 6.49 0.07
C THR A 39 -14.25 6.57 0.57
N GLU A 40 -14.51 6.15 1.81
CA GLU A 40 -15.85 5.93 2.36
C GLU A 40 -16.69 4.94 1.50
N GLN A 41 -16.03 4.04 0.77
CA GLN A 41 -16.65 3.03 -0.11
C GLN A 41 -16.23 1.61 0.31
N ALA A 42 -17.20 0.73 0.52
CA ALA A 42 -16.94 -0.67 0.89
C ALA A 42 -16.58 -1.54 -0.33
N ASP A 43 -17.15 -1.24 -1.50
CA ASP A 43 -16.96 -2.00 -2.74
C ASP A 43 -16.17 -1.14 -3.75
N LEU A 44 -14.86 -1.05 -3.54
CA LEU A 44 -13.94 -0.28 -4.39
C LEU A 44 -13.28 -1.20 -5.43
N GLU A 45 -13.40 -0.86 -6.70
CA GLU A 45 -12.63 -1.50 -7.77
C GLU A 45 -11.30 -0.77 -7.95
N TYR A 46 -10.19 -1.51 -8.00
CA TYR A 46 -8.86 -0.94 -8.19
C TYR A 46 -7.85 -1.96 -8.73
N GLN A 47 -6.73 -1.45 -9.25
CA GLN A 47 -5.50 -2.20 -9.47
C GLN A 47 -4.43 -1.68 -8.52
N HIS A 48 -3.53 -2.55 -8.05
CA HIS A 48 -2.46 -2.12 -7.17
C HIS A 48 -1.19 -2.96 -7.31
N THR A 49 -0.12 -2.43 -6.75
CA THR A 49 1.19 -3.08 -6.64
C THR A 49 1.90 -2.55 -5.41
N PHE A 50 2.74 -3.39 -4.81
CA PHE A 50 3.56 -3.05 -3.67
C PHE A 50 5.00 -2.79 -4.09
N VAL A 51 5.57 -1.71 -3.58
CA VAL A 51 6.96 -1.34 -3.85
C VAL A 51 7.42 -0.38 -2.75
N ASP A 52 8.59 -0.61 -2.16
CA ASP A 52 9.19 0.34 -1.21
C ASP A 52 9.69 1.57 -1.98
N LEU A 53 8.95 2.69 -2.01
CA LEU A 53 9.27 3.90 -2.80
C LEU A 53 10.27 4.81 -2.10
N ASN A 54 10.38 4.70 -0.77
CA ASN A 54 11.14 5.62 0.08
C ASN A 54 12.39 5.00 0.72
N HIS A 55 12.65 3.73 0.42
CA HIS A 55 13.79 2.94 0.88
C HIS A 55 13.81 2.72 2.42
N ASP A 56 12.66 2.74 3.09
CA ASP A 56 12.56 2.48 4.53
C ASP A 56 12.43 0.98 4.89
N GLY A 57 12.41 0.11 3.87
CA GLY A 57 12.29 -1.34 4.03
C GLY A 57 10.85 -1.81 4.26
N VAL A 58 9.87 -0.92 4.20
CA VAL A 58 8.44 -1.22 4.21
C VAL A 58 7.88 -0.95 2.83
N GLU A 59 7.10 -1.88 2.28
CA GLU A 59 6.49 -1.65 0.97
C GLU A 59 5.39 -0.59 1.07
N ASP A 60 5.40 0.34 0.11
CA ASP A 60 4.33 1.28 -0.16
C ASP A 60 3.36 0.69 -1.20
N ALA A 61 2.14 1.21 -1.27
CA ALA A 61 1.16 0.78 -2.25
C ALA A 61 0.92 1.88 -3.30
N LEU A 62 0.98 1.50 -4.58
CA LEU A 62 0.43 2.28 -5.68
C LEU A 62 -0.93 1.69 -6.05
N VAL A 63 -1.98 2.50 -6.00
CA VAL A 63 -3.36 2.05 -6.25
C VAL A 63 -4.00 2.90 -7.32
N LEU A 64 -4.30 2.32 -8.47
CA LEU A 64 -5.10 2.95 -9.52
C LEU A 64 -6.57 2.56 -9.32
N LEU A 65 -7.35 3.52 -8.84
CA LEU A 65 -8.79 3.34 -8.62
C LEU A 65 -9.53 3.20 -9.95
N ALA A 66 -10.60 2.42 -9.94
CA ALA A 66 -11.49 2.20 -11.07
C ALA A 66 -12.92 2.65 -10.74
N GLY A 67 -13.80 2.62 -11.74
CA GLY A 67 -15.19 3.05 -11.60
C GLY A 67 -15.43 4.53 -11.90
N THR A 68 -16.70 4.89 -12.08
CA THR A 68 -17.11 6.22 -12.55
C THR A 68 -16.82 7.35 -11.58
N ASP A 69 -16.72 7.06 -10.28
CA ASP A 69 -16.41 8.05 -9.25
C ASP A 69 -14.93 8.45 -9.27
N TRP A 70 -14.06 7.57 -9.79
CA TRP A 70 -12.61 7.72 -9.75
C TRP A 70 -11.98 7.95 -11.12
N CYS A 71 -12.72 7.67 -12.20
CA CYS A 71 -12.27 7.76 -13.57
C CYS A 71 -13.12 8.71 -14.41
N GLY A 72 -12.45 9.48 -15.27
CA GLY A 72 -13.07 10.30 -16.30
C GLY A 72 -12.36 10.14 -17.64
N SER A 73 -12.71 11.00 -18.61
CA SER A 73 -12.09 10.99 -19.94
C SER A 73 -10.57 11.28 -19.92
N GLY A 74 -10.06 11.86 -18.84
CA GLY A 74 -8.64 12.14 -18.63
C GLY A 74 -7.85 10.97 -18.03
N GLY A 75 -8.50 9.92 -17.55
CA GLY A 75 -7.89 8.82 -16.80
C GLY A 75 -8.51 8.66 -15.42
N CYS A 76 -7.87 7.84 -14.59
CA CYS A 76 -8.33 7.46 -13.27
C CYS A 76 -7.50 8.10 -12.15
N THR A 77 -7.95 7.93 -10.91
CA THR A 77 -7.24 8.41 -9.72
C THR A 77 -6.18 7.42 -9.29
N LEU A 78 -4.93 7.86 -9.22
CA LEU A 78 -3.82 7.13 -8.61
C LEU A 78 -3.63 7.60 -7.17
N LEU A 79 -3.66 6.67 -6.23
CA LEU A 79 -3.24 6.88 -4.84
C LEU A 79 -1.84 6.31 -4.63
N VAL A 80 -1.07 6.99 -3.78
CA VAL A 80 0.15 6.43 -3.19
C VAL A 80 -0.05 6.35 -1.68
N LEU A 81 0.11 5.16 -1.14
CA LEU A 81 -0.03 4.91 0.28
C LEU A 81 1.31 4.49 0.88
N LYS A 82 1.74 5.20 1.90
CA LYS A 82 2.94 4.88 2.65
C LYS A 82 2.72 3.66 3.54
N GLY A 83 3.59 2.66 3.43
CA GLY A 83 3.64 1.55 4.38
C GLY A 83 4.23 1.98 5.73
N GLN A 84 3.63 1.53 6.83
CA GLN A 84 4.10 1.81 8.20
C GLN A 84 4.04 0.57 9.08
N MET A 85 5.16 0.13 9.64
CA MET A 85 5.16 -1.00 10.59
C MET A 85 4.51 -0.60 11.92
N LEU A 86 3.38 -1.23 12.28
CA LEU A 86 2.67 -0.98 13.53
C LEU A 86 3.18 -1.84 14.69
N GLY A 87 4.36 -1.51 15.25
CA GLY A 87 4.86 -2.10 16.49
C GLY A 87 5.01 -3.64 16.47
N GLN A 88 5.40 -4.24 17.59
CA GLN A 88 5.69 -5.69 17.65
C GLN A 88 4.44 -6.60 17.60
N ALA A 89 3.23 -6.02 17.67
CA ALA A 89 1.98 -6.77 17.72
C ALA A 89 1.27 -6.87 16.36
N ALA A 90 1.57 -5.98 15.41
CA ALA A 90 1.12 -6.12 14.03
C ALA A 90 2.28 -6.70 13.22
N GLU A 91 2.17 -7.95 12.79
CA GLU A 91 3.19 -8.61 11.96
C GLU A 91 3.28 -8.02 10.53
N ARG A 92 2.70 -6.83 10.26
CA ARG A 92 2.47 -6.25 8.92
C ARG A 92 2.28 -4.72 8.96
N PRO A 93 2.52 -4.03 7.83
CA PRO A 93 2.38 -2.57 7.75
C PRO A 93 0.94 -2.10 7.57
N SER A 94 0.59 -0.99 8.21
CA SER A 94 -0.58 -0.17 7.86
C SER A 94 -0.26 0.76 6.71
N PHE A 95 -1.27 1.17 5.96
CA PHE A 95 -1.12 2.07 4.81
C PHE A 95 -1.74 3.43 5.10
N GLU A 96 -0.94 4.50 4.98
CA GLU A 96 -1.37 5.89 5.06
C GLU A 96 -1.41 6.50 3.67
N VAL A 97 -2.54 7.06 3.23
CA VAL A 97 -2.60 7.77 1.94
C VAL A 97 -1.80 9.07 2.01
N ILE A 98 -0.69 9.15 1.28
CA ILE A 98 0.17 10.35 1.23
C ILE A 98 0.01 11.16 -0.05
N SER A 99 -0.54 10.56 -1.11
CA SER A 99 -0.70 11.26 -2.40
C SER A 99 -1.93 10.80 -3.15
N ARG A 100 -2.52 11.75 -3.90
CA ARG A 100 -3.64 11.54 -4.82
C ARG A 100 -3.41 12.34 -6.10
N SER A 101 -3.26 11.63 -7.21
CA SER A 101 -3.08 12.20 -8.54
C SER A 101 -4.25 11.80 -9.43
N THR A 102 -4.98 12.78 -9.98
CA THR A 102 -6.09 12.51 -10.90
C THR A 102 -5.57 12.29 -12.32
N VAL A 103 -6.44 11.93 -13.28
CA VAL A 103 -6.11 11.83 -14.72
C VAL A 103 -4.87 10.99 -15.04
N THR A 104 -4.74 9.84 -14.37
CA THR A 104 -3.65 8.88 -14.55
C THR A 104 -4.12 7.68 -15.39
N ARG A 105 -3.26 7.18 -16.27
CA ARG A 105 -3.44 5.89 -16.94
C ARG A 105 -2.21 5.02 -16.75
N THR A 106 -2.41 3.72 -16.84
CA THR A 106 -1.30 2.79 -17.03
C THR A 106 -0.63 3.04 -18.39
N PRO A 107 0.64 2.66 -18.57
CA PRO A 107 1.53 2.08 -17.56
C PRO A 107 1.93 3.07 -16.44
N ILE A 108 1.96 2.57 -15.20
CA ILE A 108 2.56 3.26 -14.05
C ILE A 108 3.93 2.64 -13.81
N ARG A 109 4.96 3.47 -13.82
CA ARG A 109 6.35 3.07 -13.64
C ARG A 109 6.97 3.75 -12.43
N VAL A 110 8.01 3.11 -11.90
CA VAL A 110 8.93 3.72 -10.96
C VAL A 110 10.26 4.00 -11.65
N GLY A 111 10.74 5.23 -11.53
CA GLY A 111 12.01 5.69 -12.07
C GLY A 111 13.20 5.35 -11.19
N LYS A 112 14.41 5.57 -11.73
CA LYS A 112 15.67 5.49 -10.97
C LYS A 112 15.99 6.76 -10.17
N SER A 113 15.44 7.90 -10.59
CA SER A 113 15.61 9.18 -9.91
C SER A 113 14.67 9.28 -8.72
N GLU A 114 15.06 10.08 -7.74
CA GLU A 114 14.28 10.36 -6.54
C GLU A 114 14.40 11.84 -6.16
N SER A 115 13.44 12.31 -5.37
CA SER A 115 13.50 13.61 -4.69
C SER A 115 12.92 13.46 -3.30
N GLU A 116 13.50 14.16 -2.32
CA GLU A 116 13.08 14.10 -0.92
C GLU A 116 13.01 12.67 -0.36
N GLY A 117 13.89 11.78 -0.85
CA GLY A 117 13.96 10.37 -0.45
C GLY A 117 12.90 9.46 -1.07
N TRP A 118 12.08 9.94 -2.00
CA TRP A 118 11.05 9.15 -2.69
C TRP A 118 11.36 9.01 -4.18
N ARG A 119 11.30 7.78 -4.70
CA ARG A 119 11.48 7.51 -6.13
C ARG A 119 10.41 8.18 -6.98
N HIS A 120 10.82 8.74 -8.12
CA HIS A 120 9.90 9.36 -9.06
C HIS A 120 8.98 8.32 -9.68
N LEU A 121 7.74 8.71 -9.93
CA LEU A 121 6.81 7.93 -10.73
C LEU A 121 6.78 8.45 -12.16
N ILE A 122 6.47 7.57 -13.11
CA ILE A 122 6.15 7.96 -14.48
C ILE A 122 4.81 7.34 -14.85
N VAL A 123 3.88 8.16 -15.31
CA VAL A 123 2.51 7.72 -15.64
C VAL A 123 2.09 8.24 -17.00
N HIS A 124 1.14 7.55 -17.64
CA HIS A 124 0.56 8.06 -18.87
C HIS A 124 -0.57 9.07 -18.59
N SER A 125 -0.46 10.28 -19.12
CA SER A 125 -1.50 11.32 -19.01
C SER A 125 -1.37 12.37 -20.11
N ASP A 126 -2.50 12.89 -20.60
CA ASP A 126 -2.54 13.87 -21.70
C ASP A 126 -1.74 13.42 -22.94
N GLY A 127 -1.89 12.15 -23.32
CA GLY A 127 -1.25 11.57 -24.50
C GLY A 127 0.26 11.37 -24.41
N SER A 128 0.87 11.53 -23.24
CA SER A 128 2.32 11.35 -23.06
C SER A 128 2.67 10.75 -21.70
N GLU A 129 3.90 10.25 -21.58
CA GLU A 129 4.47 9.81 -20.31
C GLU A 129 4.91 11.02 -19.49
N LYS A 130 4.41 11.16 -18.26
CA LYS A 130 4.59 12.31 -17.39
C LYS A 130 5.43 11.93 -16.19
N LEU A 131 6.45 12.73 -15.88
CA LEU A 131 7.27 12.55 -14.69
C LEU A 131 6.56 13.15 -13.47
N LEU A 132 6.47 12.39 -12.39
CA LEU A 132 5.91 12.81 -11.12
C LEU A 132 7.03 12.77 -10.06
N PRO A 133 7.72 13.90 -9.83
CA PRO A 133 8.66 14.02 -8.71
C PRO A 133 7.91 14.17 -7.38
N PHE A 134 8.44 13.61 -6.31
CA PHE A 134 7.88 13.83 -4.97
C PHE A 134 8.34 15.18 -4.42
N ASP A 135 7.42 16.00 -3.92
CA ASP A 135 7.70 17.38 -3.48
C ASP A 135 8.09 17.52 -2.00
N GLY A 136 8.25 16.39 -1.30
CA GLY A 136 8.46 16.31 0.14
C GLY A 136 7.17 16.08 0.94
N ASN A 137 6.01 16.25 0.32
CA ASN A 137 4.70 15.95 0.91
C ASN A 137 3.91 14.95 0.07
N ARG A 138 3.91 15.09 -1.26
CA ARG A 138 3.10 14.29 -2.19
C ARG A 138 3.68 14.27 -3.61
N TYR A 139 3.11 13.41 -4.46
CA TYR A 139 3.27 13.52 -5.91
C TYR A 139 2.31 14.57 -6.48
N PRO A 140 2.57 15.09 -7.70
CA PRO A 140 1.73 16.13 -8.30
C PRO A 140 0.27 15.68 -8.45
N PRO A 141 -0.71 16.49 -8.03
CA PRO A 141 -2.11 16.08 -8.02
C PRO A 141 -2.73 15.99 -9.42
N ASN A 142 -2.08 16.58 -10.42
CA ASN A 142 -2.50 16.51 -11.82
C ASN A 142 -1.28 16.24 -12.74
N PRO A 143 -1.08 14.98 -13.16
CA PRO A 143 -0.06 14.56 -14.11
C PRO A 143 -0.09 15.29 -15.46
N SER A 144 -1.25 15.72 -15.97
CA SER A 144 -1.32 16.35 -17.30
C SER A 144 -0.52 17.66 -17.37
N MET A 145 -0.38 18.33 -16.22
CA MET A 145 0.37 19.57 -16.06
C MET A 145 1.88 19.35 -15.85
N GLN A 146 2.32 18.11 -15.73
CA GLN A 146 3.74 17.80 -15.57
C GLN A 146 4.48 17.75 -16.90
N SER A 147 5.79 17.91 -16.83
CA SER A 147 6.68 17.71 -17.97
C SER A 147 6.67 16.25 -18.43
N SER A 148 6.81 16.04 -19.73
CA SER A 148 7.01 14.69 -20.25
C SER A 148 8.32 14.09 -19.73
N ALA A 149 8.30 12.80 -19.42
CA ALA A 149 9.50 12.04 -19.08
C ALA A 149 10.44 11.97 -20.30
N THR A 150 11.74 12.10 -20.06
CA THR A 150 12.76 11.95 -21.10
C THR A 150 12.92 10.49 -21.52
N ALA A 151 13.53 10.24 -22.67
CA ALA A 151 13.83 8.88 -23.12
C ALA A 151 14.73 8.13 -22.11
N GLU A 152 15.69 8.82 -21.51
CA GLU A 152 16.57 8.26 -20.47
C GLU A 152 15.81 7.87 -19.20
N GLN A 153 14.85 8.71 -18.77
CA GLN A 153 13.99 8.41 -17.63
C GLN A 153 13.11 7.19 -17.90
N LEU A 154 12.59 7.05 -19.12
CA LEU A 154 11.76 5.91 -19.51
C LEU A 154 12.57 4.61 -19.62
N ASP A 155 13.76 4.65 -20.22
CA ASP A 155 14.66 3.49 -20.34
C ASP A 155 15.12 2.99 -18.96
N GLY A 156 15.29 3.90 -18.01
CA GLY A 156 15.63 3.57 -16.63
C GLY A 156 14.46 3.07 -15.78
N ALA A 157 13.21 3.20 -16.22
CA ALA A 157 12.04 2.98 -15.37
C ALA A 157 11.46 1.56 -15.52
N ASN A 158 10.98 1.01 -14.41
CA ASN A 158 10.32 -0.29 -14.38
C ASN A 158 8.80 -0.13 -14.34
N ILE A 159 8.07 -0.89 -15.16
CA ILE A 159 6.60 -0.96 -15.11
C ILE A 159 6.20 -1.71 -13.85
N LEU A 160 5.37 -1.07 -13.03
CA LEU A 160 4.79 -1.66 -11.82
C LEU A 160 3.31 -2.03 -12.02
N LEU A 161 2.58 -1.21 -12.78
CA LEU A 161 1.23 -1.51 -13.26
C LEU A 161 1.19 -1.34 -14.79
N PRO A 162 0.92 -2.41 -15.55
CA PRO A 162 0.93 -2.40 -17.02
C PRO A 162 -0.28 -1.71 -17.65
#